data_AF-A0A7S3H098-F1
#
_entry.id   AF-A0A7S3H098-F1
#
_cell.length_a   1.000
_cell.length_b   1.000
_cell.length_c   1.000
_cell.angle_alpha   90.00
_cell.angle_beta   90.00
_cell.angle_gamma   90.00
#
_symmetry.space_group_name_H-M   'P 1'
#
loop_
_entity.id
_entity.type
_entity.pdbx_description
1 polymer ?
#
loop_
_entity_poly.entity_id
_entity_poly.type
_entity_poly.pdbx_seq_one_letter_code
_entity_poly.pdbx_strand_id
1 'polypeptide(L)'
;MMLFLVGGQSIGQVLSWADSSVSEVASTLSIPDIILKGVMMLAGIWLLLEIGFFMIIHFFVLPNAQTLSKPQPYHGDMLQMMKRAADLVKQLHCYSFDKYLSGFCCGANFEDIHLENWRSFLAWAMYTKHLPDLDAKELEDLEVVNEYAQKEHPIMRTMKPGFNPAVKHCRMTMDPIPIIHRPL
;
A
#
# COMPACT_ATOMS: atom_id res chain seq x y z
N MET A 1 75.03 -42.56 -36.67
CA MET A 1 73.65 -42.90 -37.07
C MET A 1 72.81 -42.69 -35.82
N MET A 2 72.15 -41.56 -35.58
CA MET A 2 71.15 -40.83 -36.37
C MET A 2 71.37 -39.31 -36.27
N LEU A 3 71.25 -38.63 -37.42
CA LEU A 3 71.10 -37.18 -37.55
C LEU A 3 69.65 -36.81 -37.20
N PHE A 4 69.43 -35.95 -36.20
CA PHE A 4 68.14 -35.28 -36.01
C PHE A 4 68.18 -33.92 -36.72
N LEU A 5 67.44 -33.82 -37.81
CA LEU A 5 67.11 -32.58 -38.51
C LEU A 5 66.13 -31.77 -37.66
N VAL A 6 66.62 -30.70 -37.02
CA VAL A 6 65.77 -29.69 -36.38
C VAL A 6 65.29 -28.74 -37.47
N GLY A 7 64.02 -28.88 -37.85
CA GLY A 7 63.35 -27.98 -38.80
C GLY A 7 63.20 -26.59 -38.20
N GLY A 8 63.98 -25.63 -38.69
CA GLY A 8 63.82 -24.22 -38.37
C GLY A 8 62.56 -23.67 -39.03
N GLN A 9 61.48 -23.53 -38.26
CA GLN A 9 60.38 -22.67 -38.67
C GLN A 9 60.85 -21.22 -38.59
N SER A 10 60.79 -20.54 -39.74
CA SER A 10 61.09 -19.12 -39.88
C SER A 10 60.15 -18.30 -38.98
N ILE A 11 60.71 -17.31 -38.27
CA ILE A 11 59.97 -16.34 -37.44
C ILE A 11 58.83 -15.67 -38.23
N GLY A 12 58.95 -15.57 -39.56
CA GLY A 12 57.89 -15.05 -40.43
C GLY A 12 56.63 -15.93 -40.53
N GLN A 13 56.73 -17.25 -40.36
CA GLN A 13 55.55 -18.12 -40.35
C GLN A 13 54.74 -17.94 -39.06
N VAL A 14 55.41 -17.80 -37.91
CA VAL A 14 54.74 -17.58 -36.61
C VAL A 14 54.00 -16.24 -36.58
N LEU A 15 54.57 -15.19 -37.17
CA LEU A 15 53.92 -13.88 -37.29
C LEU A 15 52.68 -13.90 -38.20
N SER A 16 52.70 -14.64 -39.31
CA SER A 16 51.52 -14.71 -40.20
C SER A 16 50.34 -15.49 -39.60
N TRP A 17 50.62 -16.46 -38.71
CA TRP A 17 49.58 -17.19 -37.96
C TRP A 17 48.97 -16.31 -36.85
N ALA A 18 49.72 -15.39 -36.26
CA ALA A 18 49.21 -14.43 -35.29
C ALA A 18 48.33 -13.36 -35.95
N ASP A 19 48.72 -12.84 -37.12
CA ASP A 19 47.92 -11.82 -37.83
C ASP A 19 46.60 -12.38 -38.40
N SER A 20 46.62 -13.62 -38.92
CA SER A 20 45.41 -14.27 -39.42
C SER A 20 44.39 -14.54 -38.29
N SER A 21 44.84 -15.03 -37.14
CA SER A 21 43.98 -15.27 -35.97
C SER A 21 43.41 -13.99 -35.35
N VAL A 22 44.15 -12.89 -35.32
CA VAL A 22 43.64 -11.59 -34.85
C VAL A 22 42.61 -11.00 -35.83
N SER A 23 42.83 -11.17 -37.14
CA SER A 23 41.90 -10.68 -38.17
C SER A 23 40.58 -11.47 -38.22
N GLU A 24 40.60 -12.78 -37.96
CA GLU A 24 39.41 -13.63 -37.89
C GLU A 24 38.54 -13.29 -36.66
N VAL A 25 39.16 -13.05 -35.50
CA VAL A 25 38.44 -12.64 -34.28
C VAL A 25 37.85 -11.23 -34.41
N ALA A 26 38.52 -10.32 -35.15
CA ALA A 26 38.01 -8.97 -35.39
C ALA A 26 36.82 -8.92 -36.37
N SER A 27 36.73 -9.89 -37.30
CA SER A 27 35.69 -9.94 -38.33
C SER A 27 34.33 -10.51 -37.86
N THR A 28 34.26 -11.04 -36.63
CA THR A 28 33.08 -11.75 -36.11
C THR A 28 32.25 -10.98 -35.09
N LEU A 29 32.64 -9.75 -34.71
CA LEU A 29 31.79 -8.86 -33.91
C LEU A 29 31.40 -7.62 -34.73
N SER A 30 30.20 -7.66 -35.30
CA SER A 30 29.62 -6.46 -35.84
C SER A 30 29.30 -5.50 -34.68
N ILE A 31 29.63 -4.20 -34.83
CA ILE A 31 29.28 -3.14 -33.86
C ILE A 31 27.81 -3.22 -33.40
N PRO A 32 26.80 -3.50 -34.26
CA PRO A 32 25.43 -3.66 -33.79
C PRO A 32 25.22 -4.85 -32.83
N ASP A 33 25.99 -5.93 -32.94
CA ASP A 33 25.91 -7.05 -31.99
C ASP A 33 26.42 -6.66 -30.60
N ILE A 34 27.46 -5.82 -30.52
CA ILE A 34 27.98 -5.31 -29.25
C ILE A 34 26.94 -4.42 -28.58
N ILE A 35 26.34 -3.50 -29.34
CA ILE A 35 25.32 -2.58 -28.83
C ILE A 35 24.09 -3.36 -28.36
N LEU A 36 23.61 -4.32 -29.17
CA LEU A 36 22.46 -5.16 -28.83
C LEU A 36 22.73 -5.97 -27.55
N LYS A 37 23.89 -6.60 -27.43
CA LYS A 37 24.29 -7.33 -26.20
C LYS A 37 24.34 -6.40 -24.98
N GLY A 38 24.84 -5.18 -25.15
CA GLY A 38 24.87 -4.16 -24.09
C GLY A 38 23.48 -3.76 -23.62
N VAL A 39 22.57 -3.47 -24.55
CA VAL A 39 21.16 -3.14 -24.23
C VAL A 39 20.46 -4.29 -23.54
N MET A 40 20.62 -5.52 -24.02
CA MET A 40 20.03 -6.71 -23.41
C MET A 40 20.58 -6.96 -22.00
N MET A 41 21.88 -6.71 -21.77
CA MET A 41 22.49 -6.82 -20.44
C MET A 41 21.92 -5.76 -19.48
N LEU A 42 21.79 -4.50 -19.92
CA LEU A 42 21.20 -3.43 -19.10
C LEU A 42 19.73 -3.74 -18.76
N ALA A 43 18.94 -4.20 -19.74
CA ALA A 43 17.57 -4.61 -19.52
C ALA A 43 17.48 -5.79 -18.53
N GLY A 44 18.38 -6.76 -18.64
CA GLY A 44 18.48 -7.88 -17.70
C GLY A 44 18.80 -7.43 -16.27
N ILE A 45 19.75 -6.50 -16.11
CA ILE A 45 20.08 -5.93 -14.79
C ILE A 45 18.89 -5.16 -14.22
N TRP A 46 18.21 -4.34 -15.03
CA TRP A 46 17.02 -3.61 -14.59
C TRP A 46 15.90 -4.57 -14.13
N LEU A 47 15.64 -5.65 -14.88
CA LEU A 47 14.67 -6.67 -14.48
C LEU A 47 15.07 -7.36 -13.16
N LEU A 48 16.35 -7.66 -12.97
CA LEU A 48 16.83 -8.27 -11.71
C LEU A 48 16.68 -7.30 -10.53
N LEU A 49 16.93 -6.01 -10.73
CA LEU A 49 16.71 -4.98 -9.72
C LEU A 49 15.22 -4.86 -9.36
N GLU A 50 14.35 -4.86 -10.37
CA GLU A 50 12.89 -4.82 -10.19
C GLU A 50 12.39 -6.03 -9.40
N ILE A 51 12.84 -7.25 -9.73
CA ILE A 51 12.50 -8.46 -8.99
C ILE A 51 13.03 -8.37 -7.55
N GLY A 52 14.28 -7.94 -7.36
CA GLY A 52 14.86 -7.79 -6.02
C GLY A 52 14.09 -6.79 -5.17
N PHE A 53 13.71 -5.65 -5.76
CA PHE A 53 12.91 -4.62 -5.10
C PHE A 53 11.50 -5.12 -4.75
N PHE A 54 10.83 -5.81 -5.68
CA PHE A 54 9.55 -6.45 -5.44
C PHE A 54 9.61 -7.43 -4.27
N MET A 55 10.65 -8.27 -4.21
CA MET A 55 10.87 -9.20 -3.10
C MET A 55 11.07 -8.47 -1.77
N ILE A 56 11.88 -7.40 -1.73
CA ILE A 56 12.08 -6.61 -0.51
C ILE A 56 10.76 -6.01 -0.02
N ILE A 57 9.96 -5.44 -0.93
CA ILE A 57 8.66 -4.87 -0.57
C ILE A 57 7.73 -5.97 -0.03
N HIS A 58 7.63 -7.11 -0.71
CA HIS A 58 6.67 -8.13 -0.34
C HIS A 58 7.04 -8.89 0.95
N PHE A 59 8.33 -9.16 1.17
CA PHE A 59 8.80 -9.95 2.31
C PHE A 59 9.19 -9.14 3.53
N PHE A 60 9.61 -7.88 3.38
CA PHE A 60 10.05 -7.06 4.51
C PHE A 60 9.14 -5.86 4.77
N VAL A 61 8.81 -5.08 3.74
CA VAL A 61 8.07 -3.83 3.94
C VAL A 61 6.59 -4.12 4.23
N LEU A 62 5.93 -4.93 3.42
CA LEU A 62 4.51 -5.23 3.52
C LEU A 62 4.12 -5.87 4.88
N PRO A 63 4.78 -6.95 5.37
CA PRO A 63 4.40 -7.53 6.66
C PRO A 63 4.62 -6.56 7.83
N ASN A 64 5.69 -5.76 7.78
CA ASN A 64 5.95 -4.76 8.80
C ASN A 64 4.94 -3.60 8.74
N ALA A 65 4.56 -3.16 7.54
CA ALA A 65 3.55 -2.10 7.33
C ALA A 65 2.14 -2.57 7.68
N GLN A 66 1.84 -3.85 7.51
CA GLN A 66 0.56 -4.47 7.87
C GLN A 66 0.46 -4.81 9.36
N THR A 67 1.59 -4.80 10.09
CA THR A 67 1.57 -4.96 11.54
C THR A 67 1.03 -3.67 12.17
N LEU A 68 -0.30 -3.63 12.36
CA LEU A 68 -0.98 -2.49 12.96
C LEU A 68 -0.43 -2.25 14.37
N SER A 69 0.15 -1.07 14.57
CA SER A 69 0.56 -0.63 15.90
C SER A 69 -0.69 -0.43 16.75
N LYS A 70 -0.62 -0.83 18.03
CA LYS A 70 -1.70 -0.56 18.97
C LYS A 70 -1.88 0.97 19.07
N PRO A 71 -3.11 1.50 18.90
CA PRO A 71 -3.35 2.91 19.06
C PRO A 71 -2.93 3.35 20.46
N GLN A 72 -2.29 4.51 20.56
CA GLN A 72 -1.98 5.11 21.86
C GLN A 72 -3.30 5.41 22.58
N PRO A 73 -3.46 5.00 23.86
CA PRO A 73 -4.67 5.30 24.59
C PRO A 73 -4.86 6.82 24.68
N TYR A 74 -6.01 7.31 24.24
CA TYR A 74 -6.35 8.72 24.39
C TYR A 74 -6.58 9.02 25.87
N HIS A 75 -5.89 10.04 26.40
CA HIS A 75 -5.93 10.37 27.83
C HIS A 75 -7.04 11.36 28.22
N GLY A 76 -7.83 11.83 27.24
CA GLY A 76 -8.93 12.76 27.48
C GLY A 76 -10.30 12.06 27.57
N ASP A 77 -11.33 12.86 27.86
CA ASP A 77 -12.71 12.40 27.84
C ASP A 77 -13.20 12.26 26.37
N MET A 78 -13.19 11.02 25.87
CA MET A 78 -13.62 10.70 24.50
C MET A 78 -15.09 11.08 24.25
N LEU A 79 -15.94 10.94 25.27
CA LEU A 79 -17.36 11.25 25.17
C LEU A 79 -17.56 12.76 25.01
N GLN A 80 -16.83 13.56 25.78
CA GLN A 80 -16.83 15.01 25.58
C GLN A 80 -16.26 15.41 24.21
N MET A 81 -15.19 14.75 23.76
CA MET A 81 -14.61 15.03 22.43
C MET A 81 -15.61 14.75 21.31
N MET A 82 -16.30 13.61 21.35
CA MET A 82 -17.24 13.24 20.29
C MET A 82 -18.51 14.08 20.30
N LYS A 83 -19.02 14.46 21.49
CA LYS A 83 -20.11 15.44 21.60
C LYS A 83 -19.72 16.79 20.99
N ARG A 84 -18.51 17.29 21.30
CA ARG A 84 -17.99 18.52 20.68
C ARG A 84 -17.86 18.40 19.16
N ALA A 85 -17.43 17.24 18.65
CA ALA A 85 -17.37 17.01 17.21
C ALA A 85 -18.77 17.10 16.57
N ALA A 86 -19.78 16.48 17.18
CA ALA A 86 -21.17 16.56 16.72
C ALA A 86 -21.74 17.99 16.78
N ASP A 87 -21.37 18.77 17.81
CA ASP A 87 -21.74 20.18 17.93
C ASP A 87 -21.09 21.05 16.87
N LEU A 88 -19.81 20.82 16.57
CA LEU A 88 -19.09 21.58 15.56
C LEU A 88 -19.73 21.39 14.18
N VAL A 89 -20.14 20.17 13.82
CA VAL A 89 -20.85 19.92 12.55
C VAL A 89 -22.11 20.78 12.41
N LYS A 90 -22.84 21.00 13.52
CA LYS A 90 -24.03 21.87 13.54
C LYS A 90 -23.71 23.34 13.27
N GLN A 91 -22.50 23.80 13.62
CA GLN A 91 -22.06 25.18 13.43
C GLN A 91 -21.56 25.47 12.00
N LEU A 92 -21.32 24.44 11.17
CA LEU A 92 -20.88 24.65 9.80
C LEU A 92 -22.05 25.01 8.88
N HIS A 93 -22.04 26.23 8.32
CA HIS A 93 -23.08 26.70 7.41
C HIS A 93 -23.12 25.99 6.04
N CYS A 94 -22.00 25.44 5.57
CA CYS A 94 -21.88 24.80 4.27
C CYS A 94 -21.98 23.27 4.31
N TYR A 95 -22.09 22.69 5.51
CA TYR A 95 -21.89 21.25 5.70
C TYR A 95 -22.91 20.69 6.68
N SER A 96 -23.81 19.85 6.17
CA SER A 96 -24.86 19.21 6.94
C SER A 96 -24.39 17.88 7.52
N PHE A 97 -25.08 17.40 8.56
CA PHE A 97 -24.69 16.17 9.26
C PHE A 97 -24.77 14.91 8.38
N ASP A 98 -25.72 14.87 7.44
CA ASP A 98 -25.81 13.80 6.44
C ASP A 98 -24.54 13.74 5.59
N LYS A 99 -24.07 14.88 5.06
CA LYS A 99 -22.84 14.96 4.28
C LYS A 99 -21.62 14.60 5.11
N TYR A 100 -21.60 15.01 6.39
CA TYR A 100 -20.56 14.61 7.33
C TYR A 100 -20.45 13.10 7.44
N LEU A 101 -21.56 12.44 7.76
CA LEU A 101 -21.55 10.99 7.94
C LEU A 101 -21.32 10.25 6.62
N SER A 102 -21.94 10.68 5.52
CA SER A 102 -21.69 10.16 4.17
C SER A 102 -20.21 10.23 3.79
N GLY A 103 -19.53 11.34 4.13
CA GLY A 103 -18.09 11.49 3.90
C GLY A 103 -17.27 10.42 4.64
N PHE A 104 -17.60 10.15 5.90
CA PHE A 104 -16.97 9.06 6.67
C PHE A 104 -17.38 7.67 6.18
N CYS A 105 -18.54 7.53 5.53
CA CYS A 105 -19.02 6.30 4.91
C CYS A 105 -18.62 6.16 3.43
N CYS A 106 -17.43 6.66 3.06
CA CYS A 106 -16.88 6.57 1.70
C CYS A 106 -17.80 7.13 0.61
N GLY A 107 -18.60 8.15 0.92
CA GLY A 107 -19.55 8.77 0.00
C GLY A 107 -20.89 8.03 -0.12
N ALA A 108 -21.19 7.06 0.75
CA ALA A 108 -22.49 6.39 0.75
C ALA A 108 -23.64 7.37 1.01
N ASN A 109 -24.78 7.16 0.37
CA ASN A 109 -25.98 7.95 0.63
C ASN A 109 -26.44 7.73 2.07
N PHE A 110 -26.86 8.80 2.76
CA PHE A 110 -27.27 8.73 4.15
C PHE A 110 -28.37 7.69 4.42
N GLU A 111 -29.32 7.52 3.49
CA GLU A 111 -30.44 6.58 3.60
C GLU A 111 -30.02 5.10 3.61
N ASP A 112 -28.81 4.81 3.15
CA ASP A 112 -28.21 3.48 3.13
C ASP A 112 -27.37 3.22 4.40
N ILE A 113 -27.05 4.27 5.17
CA ILE A 113 -26.31 4.18 6.42
C ILE A 113 -27.29 3.77 7.52
N HIS A 114 -27.18 2.53 8.00
CA HIS A 114 -28.03 2.02 9.06
C HIS A 114 -27.43 2.29 10.45
N LEU A 115 -28.25 2.10 11.48
CA LEU A 115 -27.87 2.37 12.87
C LEU A 115 -26.61 1.62 13.31
N GLU A 116 -26.46 0.34 12.94
CA GLU A 116 -25.27 -0.44 13.32
C GLU A 116 -24.02 -0.01 12.54
N ASN A 117 -24.17 0.55 11.33
CA ASN A 117 -23.04 1.15 10.61
C ASN A 117 -22.54 2.40 11.35
N TRP A 118 -23.46 3.22 11.89
CA TRP A 118 -23.14 4.37 12.72
C TRP A 118 -22.49 3.97 14.05
N ARG A 119 -23.02 2.96 14.75
CA ARG A 119 -22.41 2.44 15.98
C ARG A 119 -21.02 1.87 15.72
N SER A 120 -20.85 1.14 14.61
CA SER A 120 -19.53 0.67 14.16
C SER A 120 -18.57 1.83 13.88
N PHE A 121 -19.05 2.92 13.28
CA PHE A 121 -18.26 4.14 13.09
C PHE A 121 -17.84 4.76 14.44
N LEU A 122 -18.75 4.87 15.41
CA LEU A 122 -18.45 5.41 16.74
C LEU A 122 -17.40 4.56 17.48
N ALA A 123 -17.53 3.23 17.43
CA ALA A 123 -16.57 2.30 18.03
C ALA A 123 -15.14 2.52 17.49
N TRP A 124 -15.03 2.75 16.18
CA TRP A 124 -13.77 3.10 15.54
C TRP A 124 -13.31 4.52 15.92
N ALA A 125 -14.17 5.52 15.82
CA ALA A 125 -13.82 6.92 16.00
C ALA A 125 -13.42 7.25 17.46
N MET A 126 -14.04 6.60 18.43
CA MET A 126 -13.72 6.78 19.85
C MET A 126 -12.56 5.88 20.26
N TYR A 127 -12.67 4.57 20.04
CA TYR A 127 -11.77 3.59 20.67
C TYR A 127 -10.81 2.90 19.71
N THR A 128 -10.92 3.15 18.40
CA THR A 128 -10.18 2.40 17.37
C THR A 128 -10.39 0.88 17.52
N LYS A 129 -11.63 0.46 17.82
CA LYS A 129 -12.04 -0.95 17.96
C LYS A 129 -13.20 -1.31 17.03
N HIS A 130 -13.36 -2.60 16.73
CA HIS A 130 -14.62 -3.07 16.14
C HIS A 130 -15.72 -3.06 17.21
N LEU A 131 -16.98 -2.85 16.79
CA LEU A 131 -18.12 -2.80 17.70
C LEU A 131 -18.22 -4.03 18.64
N PRO A 132 -17.97 -5.27 18.18
CA PRO A 132 -18.01 -6.45 19.06
C PRO A 132 -16.87 -6.53 20.09
N ASP A 133 -15.80 -5.74 19.91
CA ASP A 133 -14.60 -5.76 20.76
C ASP A 133 -14.65 -4.69 21.87
N LEU A 134 -15.75 -3.93 21.95
CA LEU A 134 -15.97 -2.95 23.02
C LEU A 134 -16.28 -3.66 24.35
N ASP A 135 -15.75 -3.11 25.43
CA ASP A 135 -16.18 -3.52 26.77
C ASP A 135 -17.53 -2.88 27.15
N ALA A 136 -18.09 -3.30 28.29
CA ALA A 136 -19.41 -2.84 28.72
C ALA A 136 -19.48 -1.31 28.96
N LYS A 137 -18.38 -0.70 29.43
CA LYS A 137 -18.33 0.74 29.69
C LYS A 137 -18.19 1.52 28.38
N GLU A 138 -17.34 1.06 27.47
CA GLU A 138 -17.18 1.66 26.15
C GLU A 138 -18.49 1.61 25.35
N LEU A 139 -19.26 0.53 25.49
CA LEU A 139 -20.57 0.40 24.88
C LEU A 139 -21.58 1.39 25.48
N GLU A 140 -21.58 1.59 26.80
CA GLU A 140 -22.43 2.58 27.47
C GLU A 140 -22.09 4.01 27.01
N ASP A 141 -20.81 4.38 26.99
CA ASP A 141 -20.32 5.68 26.52
C ASP A 141 -20.73 5.94 25.05
N LEU A 142 -20.66 4.90 24.21
CA LEU A 142 -21.09 4.96 22.81
C LEU A 142 -22.59 5.23 22.70
N GLU A 143 -23.42 4.57 23.50
CA GLU A 143 -24.88 4.82 23.49
C GLU A 143 -25.21 6.24 23.95
N VAL A 144 -24.50 6.78 24.94
CA VAL A 144 -24.67 8.18 25.36
C VAL A 144 -24.36 9.15 24.21
N VAL A 145 -23.33 8.86 23.39
CA VAL A 145 -23.01 9.67 22.21
C VAL A 145 -24.06 9.48 21.11
N ASN A 146 -24.55 8.26 20.91
CA ASN A 146 -25.61 7.95 19.94
C ASN A 146 -26.91 8.70 20.26
N GLU A 147 -27.37 8.63 21.51
CA GLU A 147 -28.55 9.38 21.99
C GLU A 147 -28.38 10.89 21.83
N TYR A 148 -27.19 11.39 22.17
CA TYR A 148 -26.87 12.81 22.01
C TYR A 148 -26.93 13.24 20.55
N ALA A 149 -26.33 12.45 19.64
CA ALA A 149 -26.34 12.73 18.22
C ALA A 149 -27.77 12.70 17.64
N GLN A 150 -28.62 11.74 18.05
CA GLN A 150 -30.03 11.70 17.65
C GLN A 150 -30.88 12.86 18.20
N LYS A 151 -30.46 13.47 19.32
CA LYS A 151 -31.09 14.66 19.88
C LYS A 151 -30.71 15.91 19.08
N GLU A 152 -29.43 16.08 18.78
CA GLU A 152 -28.91 17.27 18.10
C GLU A 152 -29.12 17.23 16.57
N HIS A 153 -29.19 16.03 15.99
CA HIS A 153 -29.34 15.80 14.55
C HIS A 153 -30.57 14.91 14.27
N PRO A 154 -31.78 15.50 14.15
CA PRO A 154 -33.03 14.74 14.02
C PRO A 154 -33.07 13.77 12.84
N ILE A 155 -32.30 14.04 11.79
CA ILE A 155 -32.17 13.16 10.61
C ILE A 155 -31.64 11.76 10.98
N MET A 156 -30.87 11.63 12.07
CA MET A 156 -30.41 10.31 12.52
C MET A 156 -31.55 9.38 12.94
N ARG A 157 -32.70 9.94 13.35
CA ARG A 157 -33.87 9.13 13.71
C ARG A 157 -34.52 8.45 12.52
N THR A 158 -34.17 8.86 11.29
CA THR A 158 -34.64 8.20 10.06
C THR A 158 -33.74 7.05 9.62
N MET A 159 -32.63 6.79 10.33
CA MET A 159 -31.76 5.65 10.04
C MET A 159 -32.52 4.34 10.23
N LYS A 160 -32.34 3.42 9.28
CA LYS A 160 -32.92 2.09 9.37
C LYS A 160 -32.21 1.28 10.47
N PRO A 161 -32.91 0.40 11.19
CA PRO A 161 -32.27 -0.51 12.14
C PRO A 161 -31.40 -1.56 11.41
N GLY A 162 -30.45 -2.14 12.14
CA GLY A 162 -29.57 -3.20 11.64
C GLY A 162 -28.30 -2.70 10.96
N PHE A 163 -27.61 -3.61 10.28
CA PHE A 163 -26.34 -3.36 9.60
C PHE A 163 -26.51 -3.51 8.08
N ASN A 164 -26.06 -2.51 7.32
CA ASN A 164 -25.98 -2.60 5.86
C ASN A 164 -24.57 -3.03 5.43
N PRO A 165 -24.38 -4.24 4.86
CA PRO A 165 -23.06 -4.73 4.45
C PRO A 165 -22.50 -4.00 3.22
N ALA A 166 -23.33 -3.30 2.45
CA ALA A 166 -22.87 -2.52 1.30
C ALA A 166 -22.20 -1.20 1.73
N VAL A 167 -22.44 -0.73 2.95
CA VAL A 167 -21.88 0.51 3.47
C VAL A 167 -20.67 0.21 4.36
N LYS A 168 -19.53 0.81 3.99
CA LYS A 168 -18.30 0.78 4.78
C LYS A 168 -17.95 2.21 5.23
N HIS A 169 -17.56 2.37 6.49
CA HIS A 169 -16.95 3.59 6.97
C HIS A 169 -15.42 3.52 6.94
N CYS A 170 -14.78 4.69 6.88
CA CYS A 170 -13.35 4.84 7.04
C CYS A 170 -12.92 4.14 8.34
N ARG A 171 -12.00 3.19 8.20
CA ARG A 171 -11.37 2.48 9.31
C ARG A 171 -9.85 2.51 9.10
N MET A 172 -9.30 3.70 8.86
CA MET A 172 -7.92 3.91 8.38
C MET A 172 -6.87 3.04 9.10
N THR A 173 -7.05 2.86 10.42
CA THR A 173 -6.16 2.12 11.31
C THR A 173 -6.46 0.64 11.46
N MET A 174 -7.52 0.12 10.83
CA MET A 174 -7.91 -1.30 10.85
C MET A 174 -7.91 -1.95 9.48
N ASP A 175 -7.99 -1.17 8.41
CA ASP A 175 -7.96 -1.69 7.04
C ASP A 175 -6.52 -1.92 6.58
N PRO A 176 -6.23 -3.04 5.89
CA PRO A 176 -4.91 -3.28 5.33
C PRO A 176 -4.61 -2.22 4.26
N ILE A 177 -3.40 -1.66 4.30
CA ILE A 177 -2.96 -0.67 3.32
C ILE A 177 -2.72 -1.38 1.98
N PRO A 178 -3.45 -1.04 0.91
CA PRO A 178 -3.15 -1.58 -0.41
C PRO A 178 -1.84 -0.98 -0.91
N ILE A 179 -0.82 -1.81 -1.09
CA ILE A 179 0.43 -1.39 -1.74
C ILE A 179 0.29 -1.64 -3.24
N ILE A 180 0.33 -0.57 -4.02
CA ILE A 180 0.47 -0.63 -5.47
C ILE A 180 1.95 -0.45 -5.79
N HIS A 181 2.61 -1.53 -6.16
CA HIS A 181 3.99 -1.47 -6.68
C HIS A 181 4.01 -0.70 -8.00
N ARG A 182 4.91 0.28 -8.13
CA ARG A 182 5.19 0.96 -9.40
C ARG A 182 6.59 0.54 -9.87
N PRO A 183 6.78 0.23 -11.17
CA PRO A 183 8.11 -0.12 -11.66
C PRO A 183 9.14 0.97 -11.38
N LEU A 184 10.38 0.55 -11.10
CA LEU A 184 11.53 1.42 -10.88
C LEU A 184 11.88 2.27 -12.11
#